data_AF-G4ZKL4-F1
#
_entry.id   AF-G4ZKL4-F1
#
_cell.length_a   1.000
_cell.length_b   1.000
_cell.length_c   1.000
_cell.angle_alpha   90.00
_cell.angle_beta   90.00
_cell.angle_gamma   90.00
#
_symmetry.space_group_name_H-M   'P 1'
#
loop_
_entity.id
_entity.type
_entity.pdbx_description
1 polymer ?
#
loop_
_entity_poly.entity_id
_entity_poly.type
_entity_poly.pdbx_seq_one_letter_code
_entity_poly.pdbx_strand_id
1 'polypeptide(L)'
;MEEAVTRQHAHPNTVFHCLYGFYFLGHSRKELARIYKKTVKTIGNWINVYERTGTYQRADSKVLRRFTAAHQQWLCDYYAEHPLAYLDEAQDAFLRAHAMTISISSVWRLIHDAGLTRKVLERRAMHIKELDVFRFVEELAQRGYSLKGQTIAIRGDFQRKPRVSVLAFMGVAGIIDYYDTQGTFDRVDYFRCCQDFAYSTRGNVRRYPGSNSVWILDGASIHRDSEIIHFLRSVGIRHYVKSSSNNLLPFVAETFGRSENFSMSKVFEHCGWSMQGHFDPCGQLEMDSRNAAGVSTIQAHTNEEGEQQLGFVLREVGETQS
;
A
#
# COMPACT_ATOMS: atom_id res chain seq x y z
N MET A 1 37.13 24.45 -10.27
CA MET A 1 35.71 24.12 -10.55
C MET A 1 35.37 24.17 -12.05
N GLU A 2 36.36 24.11 -12.97
CA GLU A 2 36.09 24.23 -14.42
C GLU A 2 36.22 22.91 -15.21
N GLU A 3 36.90 21.88 -14.69
CA GLU A 3 37.10 20.62 -15.43
C GLU A 3 35.92 19.65 -15.40
N ALA A 4 35.00 19.76 -14.43
CA ALA A 4 33.86 18.86 -14.32
C ALA A 4 32.77 19.15 -15.38
N VAL A 5 32.70 20.38 -15.89
CA VAL A 5 31.68 20.82 -16.86
C VAL A 5 32.10 20.55 -18.30
N THR A 6 33.40 20.52 -18.59
CA THR A 6 33.93 20.30 -19.95
C THR A 6 33.78 18.86 -20.44
N ARG A 7 33.65 17.90 -19.51
CA ARG A 7 33.53 16.46 -19.82
C ARG A 7 32.09 15.94 -19.89
N GLN A 8 31.08 16.77 -19.61
CA GLN A 8 29.70 16.33 -19.72
C GLN A 8 29.25 16.26 -21.18
N HIS A 9 28.66 15.11 -21.54
CA HIS A 9 28.00 14.88 -22.82
C HIS A 9 26.86 15.88 -23.00
N ALA A 10 26.77 16.49 -24.19
CA ALA A 10 25.70 17.45 -24.46
C ALA A 10 24.32 16.77 -24.39
N HIS A 11 23.37 17.47 -23.77
CA HIS A 11 21.98 17.05 -23.78
C HIS A 11 21.41 17.14 -25.21
N PRO A 12 20.51 16.24 -25.65
CA PRO A 12 19.92 16.29 -27.00
C PRO A 12 19.36 17.68 -27.36
N ASN A 13 18.68 18.37 -26.44
CA ASN A 13 18.19 19.73 -26.66
C ASN A 13 19.30 20.74 -26.98
N THR A 14 20.46 20.61 -26.34
CA THR A 14 21.64 21.45 -26.64
C THR A 14 22.11 21.23 -28.08
N VAL A 15 22.06 19.97 -28.54
CA VAL A 15 22.42 19.62 -29.92
C VAL A 15 21.40 20.18 -30.90
N PHE A 16 20.09 20.05 -30.62
CA PHE A 16 19.05 20.62 -31.48
C PHE A 16 19.11 22.15 -31.56
N HIS A 17 19.40 22.85 -30.45
CA HIS A 17 19.59 24.29 -30.48
C HIS A 17 20.85 24.68 -31.29
N CYS A 18 21.90 23.88 -31.23
CA CYS A 18 23.09 24.09 -32.05
C CYS A 18 22.80 23.89 -33.55
N LEU A 19 22.02 22.86 -33.90
CA LEU A 19 21.59 22.60 -35.28
C LEU A 19 20.69 23.72 -35.79
N TYR A 20 19.77 24.21 -34.95
CA TYR A 20 18.94 25.36 -35.28
C TYR A 20 19.79 26.60 -35.58
N GLY A 21 20.78 26.88 -34.74
CA GLY A 21 21.74 27.96 -34.95
C GLY A 21 22.52 27.84 -36.27
N PHE A 22 22.86 26.61 -36.69
CA PHE A 22 23.56 26.35 -37.94
C PHE A 22 22.66 26.55 -39.17
N TYR A 23 21.47 25.95 -39.20
CA TYR A 23 20.60 25.94 -40.39
C TYR A 23 19.70 27.16 -40.52
N PHE A 24 19.23 27.74 -39.42
CA PHE A 24 18.21 28.81 -39.45
C PHE A 24 18.75 30.18 -39.05
N LEU A 25 19.81 30.24 -38.23
CA LEU A 25 20.43 31.50 -37.82
C LEU A 25 21.72 31.81 -38.59
N GLY A 26 22.19 30.90 -39.45
CA GLY A 26 23.36 31.09 -40.30
C GLY A 26 24.70 31.11 -39.55
N HIS A 27 24.76 30.64 -38.31
CA HIS A 27 26.01 30.61 -37.55
C HIS A 27 27.00 29.60 -38.14
N SER A 28 28.27 30.00 -38.22
CA SER A 28 29.34 29.12 -38.64
C SER A 28 29.69 28.08 -37.56
N ARG A 29 30.31 26.97 -37.99
CA ARG A 29 30.78 25.91 -37.06
C ARG A 29 31.76 26.43 -36.00
N LYS A 30 32.55 27.46 -36.33
CA LYS A 30 33.51 28.10 -35.41
C LYS A 30 32.80 28.94 -34.34
N GLU A 31 31.77 29.68 -34.72
CA GLU A 31 30.96 30.47 -33.78
C GLU A 31 30.17 29.58 -32.83
N LEU A 32 29.54 28.53 -33.35
CA LEU A 32 28.83 27.54 -32.54
C LEU A 32 29.77 26.82 -31.57
N ALA A 33 30.98 26.45 -32.01
CA ALA A 33 31.99 25.86 -31.13
C ALA A 33 32.32 26.78 -29.93
N ARG A 34 32.42 28.09 -30.17
CA ARG A 34 32.64 29.10 -29.12
C ARG A 34 31.44 29.23 -28.19
N ILE A 35 30.23 29.33 -28.72
CA ILE A 35 28.98 29.49 -27.95
C ILE A 35 28.75 28.30 -27.01
N TYR A 36 28.89 27.07 -27.55
CA TYR A 36 28.63 25.84 -26.80
C TYR A 36 29.83 25.33 -26.00
N LYS A 37 30.98 26.01 -26.08
CA LYS A 37 32.25 25.57 -25.49
C LYS A 37 32.59 24.12 -25.87
N LYS A 38 32.40 23.78 -27.15
CA LYS A 38 32.71 22.46 -27.73
C LYS A 38 33.72 22.62 -28.85
N THR A 39 34.40 21.52 -29.20
CA THR A 39 35.33 21.55 -30.33
C THR A 39 34.57 21.69 -31.65
N VAL A 40 35.17 22.33 -32.65
CA VAL A 40 34.61 22.41 -34.01
C VAL A 40 34.30 21.03 -34.58
N LYS A 41 35.13 20.02 -34.23
CA LYS A 41 34.91 18.62 -34.59
C LYS A 41 33.62 18.06 -33.97
N THR A 42 33.33 18.36 -32.71
CA THR A 42 32.08 17.93 -32.05
C THR A 42 30.86 18.55 -32.72
N ILE A 43 30.90 19.84 -33.03
CA ILE A 43 29.82 20.53 -33.76
C ILE A 43 29.64 19.91 -35.16
N GLY A 44 30.73 19.67 -35.88
CA GLY A 44 30.71 19.00 -37.18
C GLY A 44 30.10 17.60 -37.10
N ASN A 45 30.43 16.82 -36.06
CA ASN A 45 29.84 15.50 -35.85
C ASN A 45 28.33 15.57 -35.59
N TRP A 46 27.85 16.56 -34.85
CA TRP A 46 26.41 16.74 -34.63
C TRP A 46 25.66 17.04 -35.93
N ILE A 47 26.21 17.94 -36.76
CA ILE A 47 25.67 18.27 -38.08
C ILE A 47 25.67 17.03 -38.97
N ASN A 48 26.81 16.33 -39.09
CA ASN A 48 26.91 15.14 -39.94
C ASN A 48 25.96 14.02 -39.51
N VAL A 49 25.75 13.83 -38.20
CA VAL A 49 24.76 12.86 -37.70
C VAL A 49 23.37 13.29 -38.14
N TYR A 50 23.00 14.55 -37.92
CA TYR A 50 21.70 15.08 -38.32
C TYR A 50 21.45 15.00 -39.83
N GLU A 51 22.43 15.35 -40.67
CA GLU A 51 22.34 15.24 -42.13
C GLU A 51 22.14 13.80 -42.60
N ARG A 52 22.77 12.84 -41.92
CA ARG A 52 22.67 11.42 -42.28
C ARG A 52 21.37 10.77 -41.80
N THR A 53 20.91 11.09 -40.60
CA THR A 53 19.78 10.39 -39.94
C THR A 53 18.50 11.20 -39.85
N GLY A 54 18.52 12.49 -40.20
CA GLY A 54 17.37 13.42 -40.04
C GLY A 54 17.05 13.78 -38.58
N THR A 55 17.80 13.22 -37.62
CA THR A 55 17.62 13.42 -36.19
C THR A 55 18.94 13.23 -35.45
N TYR A 56 19.01 13.65 -34.20
CA TYR A 56 20.12 13.35 -33.30
C TYR A 56 19.65 12.38 -32.21
N GLN A 57 20.07 11.12 -32.32
CA GLN A 57 19.94 10.13 -31.26
C GLN A 57 21.33 9.67 -30.84
N ARG A 58 21.49 9.39 -29.54
CA ARG A 58 22.74 8.83 -29.01
C ARG A 58 22.87 7.41 -29.52
N ALA A 59 24.10 7.02 -29.88
CA ALA A 59 24.37 5.63 -30.20
C ALA A 59 24.19 4.79 -28.93
N ASP A 60 23.18 3.92 -28.92
CA ASP A 60 23.08 2.88 -27.92
C ASP A 60 24.20 1.88 -28.18
N SER A 61 25.25 1.98 -27.37
CA SER A 61 26.24 0.93 -27.31
C SER A 61 25.50 -0.30 -26.79
N LYS A 62 25.38 -1.37 -27.60
CA LYS A 62 24.87 -2.66 -27.13
C LYS A 62 25.81 -3.18 -26.04
N VAL A 63 25.55 -2.79 -24.80
CA VAL A 63 26.23 -3.35 -23.64
C VAL A 63 25.76 -4.79 -23.56
N LEU A 64 26.68 -5.74 -23.79
CA LEU A 64 26.46 -7.15 -23.48
C LEU A 64 26.01 -7.24 -22.03
N ARG A 65 24.73 -7.57 -21.81
CA ARG A 65 24.19 -7.71 -20.46
C ARG A 65 24.80 -8.98 -19.85
N ARG A 66 25.70 -8.79 -18.87
CA ARG A 66 26.34 -9.86 -18.10
C ARG A 66 25.32 -10.82 -17.46
N PHE A 67 24.12 -10.32 -17.14
CA PHE A 67 23.03 -11.11 -16.57
C PHE A 67 21.89 -11.22 -17.57
N THR A 68 21.40 -12.45 -17.76
CA THR A 68 20.34 -12.79 -18.71
C THR A 68 18.96 -12.65 -18.06
N ALA A 69 17.90 -12.72 -18.87
CA ALA A 69 16.53 -12.77 -18.36
C ALA A 69 16.29 -14.01 -17.46
N ALA A 70 16.96 -15.13 -17.74
CA ALA A 70 16.87 -16.33 -16.90
C ALA A 70 17.45 -16.09 -15.49
N HIS A 71 18.58 -15.38 -15.38
CA HIS A 71 19.14 -15.00 -14.08
C HIS A 71 18.23 -14.03 -13.30
N GLN A 72 17.57 -13.11 -14.01
CA GLN A 72 16.61 -12.21 -13.40
C GLN A 72 15.38 -12.97 -12.88
N GLN A 73 14.85 -13.91 -13.68
CA GLN A 73 13.70 -14.73 -13.29
C GLN A 73 14.04 -15.61 -12.08
N TRP A 74 15.23 -16.23 -12.07
CA TRP A 74 15.67 -17.04 -10.93
C TRP A 74 15.72 -16.23 -9.63
N LEU A 75 16.19 -14.98 -9.67
CA LEU A 75 16.15 -14.09 -8.50
C LEU A 75 14.71 -13.78 -8.06
N CYS A 76 13.78 -13.57 -9.00
CA CYS A 76 12.37 -13.37 -8.68
C CYS A 76 11.75 -14.59 -8.01
N ASP A 77 12.06 -15.79 -8.50
CA ASP A 77 11.58 -17.06 -7.95
C ASP A 77 12.18 -17.30 -6.56
N TYR A 78 13.48 -17.04 -6.38
CA TYR A 78 14.13 -17.06 -5.07
C TYR A 78 13.43 -16.12 -4.08
N TYR A 79 13.07 -14.91 -4.48
CA TYR A 79 12.29 -13.97 -3.65
C TYR A 79 10.80 -14.33 -3.55
N ALA A 80 10.29 -15.29 -4.32
CA ALA A 80 8.95 -15.84 -4.12
C ALA A 80 8.97 -16.94 -3.05
N GLU A 81 10.05 -17.74 -3.00
CA GLU A 81 10.26 -18.81 -2.02
C GLU A 81 10.82 -18.30 -0.68
N HIS A 82 11.70 -17.29 -0.74
CA HIS A 82 12.41 -16.70 0.41
C HIS A 82 12.20 -15.18 0.49
N PRO A 83 10.99 -14.70 0.77
CA PRO A 83 10.65 -13.30 0.52
C PRO A 83 11.05 -12.39 1.69
N LEU A 84 11.78 -12.93 2.67
CA LEU A 84 12.49 -12.23 3.74
C LEU A 84 14.00 -12.19 3.51
N ALA A 85 14.49 -12.85 2.46
CA ALA A 85 15.92 -12.92 2.19
C ALA A 85 16.51 -11.52 2.00
N TYR A 86 17.66 -11.29 2.61
CA TYR A 86 18.41 -10.06 2.39
C TYR A 86 19.08 -10.07 1.01
N LEU A 87 19.49 -8.90 0.51
CA LEU A 87 20.11 -8.79 -0.82
C LEU A 87 21.47 -9.50 -0.90
N ASP A 88 22.19 -9.60 0.22
CA ASP A 88 23.44 -10.37 0.35
C ASP A 88 23.16 -11.89 0.40
N GLU A 89 22.07 -12.33 1.02
CA GLU A 89 21.63 -13.74 0.98
C GLU A 89 21.23 -14.17 -0.44
N ALA A 90 20.52 -13.30 -1.15
CA ALA A 90 20.21 -13.51 -2.57
C ALA A 90 21.49 -13.53 -3.43
N GLN A 91 22.49 -12.68 -3.11
CA GLN A 91 23.79 -12.70 -3.77
C GLN A 91 24.53 -14.03 -3.54
N ASP A 92 24.57 -14.51 -2.30
CA ASP A 92 25.21 -15.77 -1.94
C ASP A 92 24.48 -16.98 -2.55
N ALA A 93 23.15 -16.96 -2.52
CA ALA A 93 22.33 -18.00 -3.15
C ALA A 93 22.54 -18.03 -4.67
N PHE A 94 22.63 -16.86 -5.31
CA PHE A 94 22.92 -16.73 -6.73
C PHE A 94 24.30 -17.28 -7.09
N LEU A 95 25.31 -16.99 -6.25
CA LEU A 95 26.66 -17.54 -6.42
C LEU A 95 26.65 -19.07 -6.33
N ARG A 96 25.93 -19.65 -5.37
CA ARG A 96 25.80 -21.10 -5.22
C ARG A 96 25.07 -21.76 -6.39
N ALA A 97 24.00 -21.14 -6.89
CA ALA A 97 23.16 -21.71 -7.94
C ALA A 97 23.80 -21.63 -9.34
N HIS A 98 24.47 -20.51 -9.64
CA HIS A 98 24.96 -20.23 -11.00
C HIS A 98 26.49 -20.21 -11.12
N ALA A 99 27.23 -20.40 -10.02
CA ALA A 99 28.69 -20.25 -9.97
C ALA A 99 29.17 -18.89 -10.52
N MET A 100 28.32 -17.86 -10.41
CA MET A 100 28.56 -16.52 -10.94
C MET A 100 28.49 -15.50 -9.82
N THR A 101 29.49 -14.63 -9.72
CA THR A 101 29.44 -13.50 -8.79
C THR A 101 28.50 -12.42 -9.32
N ILE A 102 27.68 -11.89 -8.43
CA ILE A 102 26.82 -10.72 -8.65
C ILE A 102 27.07 -9.74 -7.51
N SER A 103 26.96 -8.43 -7.74
CA SER A 103 27.01 -7.45 -6.65
C SER A 103 25.60 -7.20 -6.08
N ILE A 104 25.50 -6.85 -4.80
CA ILE A 104 24.25 -6.47 -4.13
C ILE A 104 23.45 -5.43 -4.95
N SER A 105 24.12 -4.40 -5.45
CA SER A 105 23.48 -3.37 -6.30
C SER A 105 22.97 -3.91 -7.63
N SER A 106 23.55 -4.99 -8.15
CA SER A 106 23.08 -5.65 -9.37
C SER A 106 21.90 -6.57 -9.08
N VAL A 107 21.90 -7.29 -7.95
CA VAL A 107 20.73 -8.03 -7.46
C VAL A 107 19.53 -7.08 -7.37
N TRP A 108 19.71 -5.95 -6.67
CA TRP A 108 18.67 -4.93 -6.52
C TRP A 108 18.14 -4.44 -7.87
N ARG A 109 19.03 -4.06 -8.81
CA ARG A 109 18.60 -3.60 -10.14
C ARG A 109 17.80 -4.66 -10.89
N LEU A 110 18.26 -5.91 -10.91
CA LEU A 110 17.58 -6.98 -11.63
C LEU A 110 16.17 -7.24 -11.06
N ILE A 111 16.03 -7.34 -9.74
CA ILE A 111 14.70 -7.58 -9.15
C ILE A 111 13.79 -6.35 -9.28
N HIS A 112 14.35 -5.15 -9.17
CA HIS A 112 13.60 -3.90 -9.34
C HIS A 112 13.10 -3.74 -10.78
N ASP A 113 13.94 -4.02 -11.77
CA ASP A 113 13.58 -4.02 -13.19
C ASP A 113 12.51 -5.07 -13.51
N ALA A 114 12.41 -6.13 -12.71
CA ALA A 114 11.34 -7.13 -12.76
C ALA A 114 10.07 -6.75 -11.96
N GLY A 115 10.03 -5.55 -11.35
CA GLY A 115 8.87 -5.03 -10.62
C GLY A 115 8.83 -5.37 -9.12
N LEU A 116 9.85 -6.05 -8.58
CA LEU A 116 9.98 -6.29 -7.14
C LEU A 116 10.53 -5.02 -6.45
N THR A 117 9.61 -4.10 -6.16
CA THR A 117 9.94 -2.88 -5.40
C THR A 117 10.15 -3.15 -3.91
N ARG A 118 10.82 -2.23 -3.22
CA ARG A 118 11.05 -2.30 -1.77
C ARG A 118 9.73 -2.45 -1.01
N LYS A 119 8.69 -1.73 -1.41
CA LYS A 119 7.33 -1.83 -0.84
C LYS A 119 6.69 -3.21 -1.04
N VAL A 120 7.00 -3.91 -2.13
CA VAL A 120 6.51 -5.27 -2.39
C VAL A 120 7.25 -6.27 -1.50
N LEU A 121 8.57 -6.14 -1.38
CA LEU A 121 9.40 -6.97 -0.51
C LEU A 121 9.08 -6.74 0.98
N GLU A 122 8.91 -5.50 1.42
CA GLU A 122 8.53 -5.16 2.80
C GLU A 122 7.12 -5.66 3.15
N ARG A 123 6.14 -5.52 2.25
CA ARG A 123 4.80 -6.11 2.47
C ARG A 123 4.82 -7.62 2.53
N ARG A 124 5.73 -8.24 1.79
CA ARG A 124 5.99 -9.68 1.91
C ARG A 124 6.63 -9.98 3.27
N ALA A 125 7.50 -9.12 3.79
CA ALA A 125 8.24 -9.32 5.03
C ALA A 125 7.42 -9.13 6.33
N MET A 126 6.43 -8.24 6.36
CA MET A 126 5.71 -7.84 7.59
C MET A 126 4.86 -8.94 8.28
N HIS A 127 4.80 -10.17 7.77
CA HIS A 127 3.98 -11.25 8.35
C HIS A 127 4.85 -12.29 9.07
N ILE A 128 5.47 -11.87 10.18
CA ILE A 128 6.27 -12.74 11.05
C ILE A 128 5.35 -13.45 12.06
N LYS A 129 5.52 -14.77 12.27
CA LYS A 129 4.76 -15.51 13.30
C LYS A 129 5.12 -15.01 14.69
N GLU A 130 4.13 -14.90 15.57
CA GLU A 130 4.32 -14.56 16.98
C GLU A 130 5.34 -15.49 17.68
N LEU A 131 5.29 -16.80 17.39
CA LEU A 131 6.29 -17.75 17.87
C LEU A 131 7.72 -17.41 17.41
N ASP A 132 7.88 -16.87 16.20
CA ASP A 132 9.19 -16.44 15.72
C ASP A 132 9.61 -15.11 16.38
N VAL A 133 8.67 -14.25 16.78
CA VAL A 133 8.95 -13.04 17.59
C VAL A 133 9.41 -13.45 18.99
N PHE A 134 8.70 -14.36 19.66
CA PHE A 134 9.09 -14.86 20.97
C PHE A 134 10.44 -15.58 20.93
N ARG A 135 10.64 -16.48 19.95
CA ARG A 135 11.95 -17.11 19.70
C ARG A 135 13.04 -16.05 19.52
N PHE A 136 12.78 -15.03 18.70
CA PHE A 136 13.76 -13.97 18.43
C PHE A 136 14.11 -13.17 19.68
N VAL A 137 13.13 -12.85 20.53
CA VAL A 137 13.35 -12.16 21.81
C VAL A 137 14.16 -13.02 22.79
N GLU A 138 13.86 -14.32 22.89
CA GLU A 138 14.65 -15.26 23.71
C GLU A 138 16.08 -15.42 23.18
N GLU A 139 16.26 -15.56 21.86
CA GLU A 139 17.58 -15.64 21.21
C GLU A 139 18.41 -14.36 21.45
N LEU A 140 17.77 -13.19 21.38
CA LEU A 140 18.40 -11.90 21.71
C LEU A 140 18.83 -11.82 23.17
N ALA A 141 17.97 -12.28 24.09
CA ALA A 141 18.26 -12.30 25.51
C ALA A 141 19.41 -13.25 25.86
N GLN A 142 19.52 -14.39 25.16
CA GLN A 142 20.58 -15.39 25.38
C GLN A 142 21.93 -15.00 24.76
N ARG A 143 21.94 -14.24 23.65
CA ARG A 143 23.17 -13.82 22.93
C ARG A 143 23.66 -12.41 23.32
N GLY A 144 23.07 -11.82 24.36
CA GLY A 144 22.96 -10.38 24.60
C GLY A 144 24.22 -9.60 25.00
N TYR A 145 25.33 -9.69 24.27
CA TYR A 145 26.37 -8.65 24.29
C TYR A 145 27.04 -8.50 22.91
N SER A 146 27.18 -7.25 22.46
CA SER A 146 27.99 -6.86 21.29
C SER A 146 28.94 -5.74 21.66
N LEU A 147 30.09 -5.70 21.00
CA LEU A 147 31.03 -4.59 21.11
C LEU A 147 30.34 -3.28 20.69
N LYS A 148 30.58 -2.22 21.47
CA LYS A 148 30.00 -0.89 21.22
C LYS A 148 30.34 -0.44 19.79
N GLY A 149 29.30 -0.25 18.97
CA GLY A 149 29.42 0.15 17.56
C GLY A 149 29.24 -0.98 16.53
N GLN A 150 29.04 -2.23 16.97
CA GLN A 150 28.73 -3.37 16.09
C GLN A 150 27.23 -3.69 16.16
N THR A 151 26.56 -3.69 15.01
CA THR A 151 25.16 -4.11 14.90
C THR A 151 25.07 -5.62 15.08
N ILE A 152 24.32 -6.07 16.09
CA ILE A 152 23.96 -7.50 16.21
C ILE A 152 22.93 -7.80 15.12
N ALA A 153 23.29 -8.66 14.18
CA ALA A 153 22.34 -9.23 13.21
C ALA A 153 22.07 -10.69 13.60
N ILE A 154 20.92 -10.96 14.22
CA ILE A 154 20.42 -12.32 14.38
C ILE A 154 19.54 -12.61 13.16
N ARG A 155 19.94 -13.63 12.39
CA ARG A 155 19.18 -14.12 11.23
C ARG A 155 18.40 -15.35 11.66
N GLY A 156 17.08 -15.28 11.56
CA GLY A 156 16.19 -16.39 11.85
C GLY A 156 15.39 -16.80 10.60
N ASP A 157 15.07 -18.09 10.52
CA ASP A 157 14.11 -18.59 9.53
C ASP A 157 12.70 -18.26 10.03
N PHE A 158 12.04 -17.31 9.37
CA PHE A 158 10.69 -16.87 9.70
C PHE A 158 9.70 -17.54 8.75
N GLN A 159 8.74 -18.28 9.29
CA GLN A 159 7.69 -18.91 8.48
C GLN A 159 6.49 -17.98 8.33
N ARG A 160 5.95 -17.86 7.11
CA ARG A 160 4.85 -16.93 6.82
C ARG A 160 3.50 -17.52 7.23
N LYS A 161 2.62 -16.68 7.79
CA LYS A 161 1.17 -16.93 7.78
C LYS A 161 0.54 -16.28 6.54
N PRO A 162 -0.61 -16.78 6.06
CA PRO A 162 -1.38 -16.07 5.07
C PRO A 162 -1.73 -14.66 5.55
N ARG A 163 -1.70 -13.68 4.64
CA ARG A 163 -2.15 -12.32 4.95
C ARG A 163 -3.63 -12.38 5.34
N VAL A 164 -4.02 -11.75 6.44
CA VAL A 164 -5.43 -11.51 6.77
C VAL A 164 -5.68 -10.02 6.63
N SER A 165 -6.72 -9.64 5.91
CA SER A 165 -7.20 -8.26 5.84
C SER A 165 -8.45 -8.13 6.69
N VAL A 166 -8.55 -7.04 7.45
CA VAL A 166 -9.73 -6.72 8.27
C VAL A 166 -10.41 -5.48 7.69
N LEU A 167 -11.73 -5.57 7.49
CA LEU A 167 -12.62 -4.49 7.14
C LEU A 167 -13.45 -4.14 8.39
N ALA A 168 -13.22 -2.96 8.96
CA ALA A 168 -13.92 -2.51 10.16
C ALA A 168 -14.92 -1.39 9.85
N PHE A 169 -16.13 -1.53 10.38
CA PHE A 169 -17.15 -0.48 10.40
C PHE A 169 -17.07 0.26 11.74
N MET A 170 -16.77 1.55 11.69
CA MET A 170 -16.59 2.39 12.88
C MET A 170 -17.63 3.49 12.94
N GLY A 171 -18.24 3.67 14.11
CA GLY A 171 -19.11 4.79 14.45
C GLY A 171 -18.42 5.77 15.39
N VAL A 172 -19.15 6.81 15.81
CA VAL A 172 -18.65 7.83 16.74
C VAL A 172 -18.26 7.27 18.13
N ALA A 173 -18.78 6.11 18.49
CA ALA A 173 -18.52 5.43 19.76
C ALA A 173 -17.46 4.31 19.66
N GLY A 174 -16.84 4.11 18.49
CA GLY A 174 -15.84 3.06 18.25
C GLY A 174 -16.24 2.06 17.17
N ILE A 175 -15.61 0.88 17.17
CA ILE A 175 -15.89 -0.20 16.20
C ILE A 175 -17.29 -0.77 16.46
N ILE A 176 -18.12 -0.79 15.42
CA ILE A 176 -19.47 -1.36 15.45
C ILE A 176 -19.41 -2.83 15.05
N ASP A 177 -18.70 -3.12 13.96
CA ASP A 177 -18.58 -4.47 13.42
C ASP A 177 -17.32 -4.62 12.57
N TYR A 178 -16.92 -5.85 12.28
CA TYR A 178 -15.77 -6.13 11.43
C TYR A 178 -15.95 -7.42 10.64
N TYR A 179 -15.20 -7.52 9.55
CA TYR A 179 -15.09 -8.70 8.71
C TYR A 179 -13.63 -8.93 8.39
N ASP A 180 -13.22 -10.18 8.21
CA ASP A 180 -11.87 -10.54 7.79
C ASP A 180 -11.86 -11.48 6.60
N THR A 181 -10.74 -11.48 5.87
CA THR A 181 -10.51 -12.41 4.77
C THR A 181 -9.03 -12.74 4.65
N GLN A 182 -8.73 -13.97 4.23
CA GLN A 182 -7.39 -14.36 3.87
C GLN A 182 -7.02 -13.73 2.52
N GLY A 183 -6.12 -12.76 2.53
CA GLY A 183 -5.64 -12.05 1.36
C GLY A 183 -6.05 -10.59 1.38
N THR A 184 -6.59 -10.09 0.27
CA THR A 184 -7.14 -8.73 0.14
C THR A 184 -8.60 -8.86 -0.22
N PHE A 185 -9.46 -7.99 0.32
CA PHE A 185 -10.85 -7.92 -0.12
C PHE A 185 -10.92 -7.63 -1.62
N ASP A 186 -11.57 -8.52 -2.35
CA ASP A 186 -12.00 -8.20 -3.70
C ASP A 186 -13.32 -7.41 -3.66
N ARG A 187 -13.83 -7.06 -4.85
CA ARG A 187 -15.06 -6.27 -4.95
C ARG A 187 -16.28 -7.04 -4.43
N VAL A 188 -16.34 -8.35 -4.65
CA VAL A 188 -17.49 -9.19 -4.32
C VAL A 188 -17.55 -9.38 -2.81
N ASP A 189 -16.43 -9.73 -2.18
CA ASP A 189 -16.31 -9.88 -0.74
C ASP A 189 -16.60 -8.55 -0.03
N TYR A 190 -16.02 -7.45 -0.52
CA TYR A 190 -16.28 -6.12 0.05
C TYR A 190 -17.77 -5.75 -0.03
N PHE A 191 -18.41 -6.01 -1.17
CA PHE A 191 -19.83 -5.69 -1.35
C PHE A 191 -20.71 -6.54 -0.43
N ARG A 192 -20.42 -7.84 -0.31
CA ARG A 192 -21.12 -8.75 0.62
C ARG A 192 -21.03 -8.23 2.05
N CYS A 193 -19.83 -7.86 2.53
CA CYS A 193 -19.66 -7.27 3.86
C CYS A 193 -20.48 -5.98 4.05
N CYS A 194 -20.57 -5.13 3.02
CA CYS A 194 -21.43 -3.94 3.08
C CYS A 194 -22.91 -4.29 3.18
N GLN A 195 -23.37 -5.30 2.46
CA GLN A 195 -24.76 -5.78 2.52
C GLN A 195 -25.08 -6.36 3.89
N ASP A 196 -24.21 -7.24 4.40
CA ASP A 196 -24.37 -7.89 5.69
C ASP A 196 -24.40 -6.86 6.82
N PHE A 197 -23.53 -5.84 6.76
CA PHE A 197 -23.52 -4.79 7.76
C PHE A 197 -24.76 -3.89 7.68
N ALA A 198 -25.18 -3.51 6.46
CA ALA A 198 -26.35 -2.66 6.25
C ALA A 198 -27.67 -3.34 6.66
N TYR A 199 -27.78 -4.66 6.42
CA TYR A 199 -28.94 -5.48 6.79
C TYR A 199 -28.78 -6.21 8.12
N SER A 200 -27.73 -5.90 8.88
CA SER A 200 -27.44 -6.60 10.13
C SER A 200 -28.68 -6.62 11.02
N THR A 201 -29.12 -7.84 11.37
CA THR A 201 -30.27 -8.09 12.25
C THR A 201 -30.09 -7.46 13.63
N ARG A 202 -28.85 -7.10 13.98
CA ARG A 202 -28.50 -6.36 15.20
C ARG A 202 -28.92 -4.88 15.16
N GLY A 203 -29.46 -4.39 14.03
CA GLY A 203 -29.94 -3.03 13.89
C GLY A 203 -28.82 -1.98 13.87
N ASN A 204 -27.62 -2.39 13.43
CA ASN A 204 -26.42 -1.55 13.42
C ASN A 204 -26.57 -0.30 12.54
N VAL A 205 -27.43 -0.36 11.52
CA VAL A 205 -27.61 0.71 10.53
C VAL A 205 -29.09 1.01 10.37
N ARG A 206 -29.47 2.28 10.48
CA ARG A 206 -30.83 2.77 10.22
C ARG A 206 -30.87 3.57 8.92
N ARG A 207 -32.06 3.68 8.32
CA ARG A 207 -32.28 4.55 7.16
C ARG A 207 -32.01 6.00 7.54
N TYR A 208 -31.35 6.77 6.67
CA TYR A 208 -31.10 8.20 6.91
C TYR A 208 -32.42 8.95 7.16
N PRO A 209 -32.51 9.81 8.20
CA PRO A 209 -31.42 10.36 9.04
C PRO A 209 -31.07 9.57 10.32
N GLY A 210 -31.38 8.29 10.41
CA GLY A 210 -31.14 7.46 11.60
C GLY A 210 -29.66 7.17 11.91
N SER A 211 -29.41 6.45 13.01
CA SER A 211 -28.07 6.08 13.48
C SER A 211 -27.28 5.30 12.42
N ASN A 212 -25.98 5.64 12.28
CA ASN A 212 -25.03 5.01 11.35
C ASN A 212 -25.47 5.01 9.87
N SER A 213 -26.38 5.92 9.51
CA SER A 213 -26.95 6.05 8.15
C SER A 213 -26.07 6.84 7.17
N VAL A 214 -24.96 7.40 7.65
CA VAL A 214 -23.99 8.17 6.85
C VAL A 214 -22.67 7.43 6.83
N TRP A 215 -22.26 6.98 5.66
CA TRP A 215 -21.03 6.22 5.47
C TRP A 215 -19.98 7.08 4.78
N ILE A 216 -18.79 7.16 5.38
CA ILE A 216 -17.66 7.91 4.84
C ILE A 216 -16.67 6.89 4.31
N LEU A 217 -16.45 6.91 3.00
CA LEU A 217 -15.55 5.99 2.32
C LEU A 217 -14.37 6.76 1.75
N ASP A 218 -13.18 6.13 1.77
CA ASP A 218 -12.02 6.71 1.14
C ASP A 218 -12.13 6.65 -0.40
N GLY A 219 -11.16 7.24 -1.10
CA GLY A 219 -11.16 7.30 -2.55
C GLY A 219 -10.71 6.02 -3.28
N ALA A 220 -10.65 4.87 -2.61
CA ALA A 220 -10.25 3.61 -3.25
C ALA A 220 -11.19 3.24 -4.41
N SER A 221 -10.66 2.54 -5.41
CA SER A 221 -11.43 2.13 -6.59
C SER A 221 -12.62 1.24 -6.23
N ILE A 222 -12.47 0.36 -5.23
CA ILE A 222 -13.55 -0.50 -4.73
C ILE A 222 -14.69 0.31 -4.07
N HIS A 223 -14.41 1.45 -3.45
CA HIS A 223 -15.43 2.29 -2.81
C HIS A 223 -16.21 3.17 -3.80
N ARG A 224 -15.64 3.35 -4.99
CA ARG A 224 -16.23 4.15 -6.09
C ARG A 224 -17.04 3.30 -7.06
N ASP A 225 -17.18 2.02 -6.78
CA ASP A 225 -17.93 1.11 -7.62
C ASP A 225 -19.41 1.51 -7.68
N SER A 226 -19.97 1.50 -8.89
CA SER A 226 -21.35 1.92 -9.10
C SER A 226 -22.34 1.00 -8.38
N GLU A 227 -22.12 -0.32 -8.34
CA GLU A 227 -23.09 -1.25 -7.72
C GLU A 227 -23.20 -1.00 -6.22
N ILE A 228 -22.06 -0.80 -5.56
CA ILE A 228 -21.99 -0.45 -4.13
C ILE A 228 -22.73 0.88 -3.88
N ILE A 229 -22.49 1.89 -4.71
CA ILE A 229 -23.13 3.20 -4.60
C ILE A 229 -24.65 3.13 -4.76
N HIS A 230 -25.14 2.36 -5.75
CA HIS A 230 -26.57 2.19 -5.98
C HIS A 230 -27.23 1.41 -4.85
N PHE A 231 -26.58 0.37 -4.34
CA PHE A 231 -27.04 -0.38 -3.18
C PHE A 231 -27.18 0.50 -1.94
N LEU A 232 -26.14 1.23 -1.55
CA LEU A 232 -26.20 2.09 -0.36
C LEU A 232 -27.36 3.09 -0.45
N ARG A 233 -27.59 3.67 -1.63
CA ARG A 233 -28.74 4.57 -1.87
C ARG A 233 -30.08 3.86 -1.77
N SER A 234 -30.21 2.63 -2.27
CA SER A 234 -31.48 1.89 -2.26
C SER A 234 -31.91 1.51 -0.83
N VAL A 235 -30.96 1.22 0.06
CA VAL A 235 -31.23 0.99 1.49
C VAL A 235 -31.36 2.29 2.31
N GLY A 236 -31.18 3.45 1.65
CA GLY A 236 -31.31 4.77 2.25
C GLY A 236 -30.15 5.16 3.15
N ILE A 237 -28.94 4.67 2.86
CA ILE A 237 -27.67 5.12 3.41
C ILE A 237 -27.11 6.24 2.52
N ARG A 238 -26.69 7.34 3.14
CA ARG A 238 -25.95 8.40 2.44
C ARG A 238 -24.46 8.07 2.47
N HIS A 239 -23.85 7.89 1.31
CA HIS A 239 -22.40 7.73 1.22
C HIS A 239 -21.72 9.02 0.80
N TYR A 240 -20.54 9.26 1.34
CA TYR A 240 -19.64 10.32 0.92
C TYR A 240 -18.30 9.70 0.53
N VAL A 241 -17.96 9.82 -0.75
CA VAL A 241 -16.62 9.48 -1.25
C VAL A 241 -15.80 10.75 -1.24
N LYS A 242 -14.68 10.74 -0.54
CA LYS A 242 -13.79 11.89 -0.50
C LYS A 242 -13.18 12.20 -1.88
N SER A 243 -13.34 13.43 -2.35
CA SER A 243 -12.49 14.05 -3.36
C SER A 243 -11.20 14.56 -2.69
N SER A 244 -10.10 14.59 -3.43
CA SER A 244 -8.71 14.71 -2.98
C SER A 244 -8.33 15.94 -2.13
N SER A 245 -9.25 16.83 -1.74
CA SER A 245 -8.92 18.13 -1.11
C SER A 245 -8.81 18.14 0.42
N ASN A 246 -9.54 17.31 1.17
CA ASN A 246 -9.54 17.39 2.66
C ASN A 246 -8.89 16.19 3.32
N ASN A 247 -7.64 16.30 3.80
CA ASN A 247 -6.92 15.20 4.45
C ASN A 247 -7.73 14.60 5.62
N LEU A 248 -8.07 13.31 5.54
CA LEU A 248 -8.84 12.58 6.57
C LEU A 248 -7.93 11.92 7.59
N LEU A 249 -6.60 11.93 7.35
CA LEU A 249 -5.62 11.39 8.30
C LEU A 249 -5.81 11.96 9.72
N PRO A 250 -6.10 13.25 9.94
CA PRO A 250 -6.34 13.76 11.29
C PRO A 250 -7.59 13.15 11.93
N PHE A 251 -8.72 13.07 11.21
CA PHE A 251 -9.95 12.47 11.72
C PHE A 251 -9.81 10.97 11.96
N VAL A 252 -9.16 10.26 11.04
CA VAL A 252 -8.89 8.82 11.15
C VAL A 252 -7.94 8.56 12.30
N ALA A 253 -6.84 9.31 12.42
CA ALA A 253 -5.91 9.21 13.54
C ALA A 253 -6.55 9.59 14.88
N GLU A 254 -7.41 10.60 14.90
CA GLU A 254 -8.17 10.98 16.10
C GLU A 254 -9.20 9.91 16.48
N THR A 255 -9.89 9.31 15.49
CA THR A 255 -10.82 8.19 15.73
C THR A 255 -10.09 6.96 16.24
N PHE A 256 -8.95 6.59 15.63
CA PHE A 256 -8.10 5.51 16.12
C PHE A 256 -7.47 5.83 17.49
N GLY A 257 -7.09 7.08 17.75
CA GLY A 257 -6.58 7.54 19.05
C GLY A 257 -7.64 7.50 20.15
N ARG A 258 -8.90 7.84 19.84
CA ARG A 258 -10.05 7.61 20.74
C ARG A 258 -10.32 6.12 20.99
N SER A 259 -9.83 5.26 20.09
CA SER A 259 -9.97 3.80 20.14
C SER A 259 -8.72 3.11 20.69
N GLU A 260 -7.65 3.82 21.07
CA GLU A 260 -6.44 3.20 21.65
C GLU A 260 -6.73 2.44 22.95
N ASN A 261 -7.76 2.87 23.70
CA ASN A 261 -8.24 2.20 24.90
C ASN A 261 -9.45 1.27 24.64
N PHE A 262 -9.81 1.03 23.38
CA PHE A 262 -10.96 0.20 23.02
C PHE A 262 -10.58 -1.28 23.13
N SER A 263 -11.35 -2.03 23.91
CA SER A 263 -11.14 -3.46 24.11
C SER A 263 -11.45 -4.24 22.83
N MET A 264 -10.41 -4.66 22.12
CA MET A 264 -10.49 -5.56 20.95
C MET A 264 -10.86 -7.01 21.33
N SER A 265 -11.17 -7.26 22.61
CA SER A 265 -11.49 -8.58 23.17
C SER A 265 -12.48 -9.38 22.35
N LYS A 266 -13.56 -8.74 21.88
CA LYS A 266 -14.61 -9.39 21.09
C LYS A 266 -14.14 -9.79 19.69
N VAL A 267 -13.26 -8.99 19.09
CA VAL A 267 -12.64 -9.29 17.79
C VAL A 267 -11.72 -10.50 17.94
N PHE A 268 -10.93 -10.51 19.02
CA PHE A 268 -10.06 -11.62 19.33
C PHE A 268 -10.86 -12.89 19.64
N GLU A 269 -11.85 -12.85 20.54
CA GLU A 269 -12.69 -13.99 20.90
C GLU A 269 -13.38 -14.60 19.68
N HIS A 270 -13.83 -13.77 18.75
CA HIS A 270 -14.46 -14.24 17.52
C HIS A 270 -13.46 -14.74 16.48
N CYS A 271 -12.21 -14.29 16.50
CA CYS A 271 -11.14 -14.91 15.73
C CYS A 271 -10.55 -16.15 16.43
N GLY A 272 -11.19 -16.68 17.50
CA GLY A 272 -10.73 -17.84 18.25
C GLY A 272 -9.69 -17.54 19.33
N TRP A 273 -9.51 -16.27 19.73
CA TRP A 273 -8.50 -15.83 20.69
C TRP A 273 -9.12 -15.37 22.00
N SER A 274 -8.69 -15.96 23.12
CA SER A 274 -9.09 -15.46 24.44
C SER A 274 -8.40 -14.13 24.77
N MET A 275 -8.98 -13.39 25.72
CA MET A 275 -8.37 -12.20 26.33
C MET A 275 -7.00 -12.47 26.97
N GLN A 276 -6.67 -13.73 27.25
CA GLN A 276 -5.37 -14.16 27.77
C GLN A 276 -4.39 -14.55 26.65
N GLY A 277 -4.74 -14.35 25.37
CA GLY A 277 -3.90 -14.66 24.21
C GLY A 277 -3.90 -16.14 23.82
N HIS A 278 -4.84 -16.94 24.33
CA HIS A 278 -4.93 -18.36 23.98
C HIS A 278 -5.81 -18.56 22.76
N PHE A 279 -5.28 -19.20 21.71
CA PHE A 279 -6.02 -19.51 20.49
C PHE A 279 -6.71 -20.88 20.59
N ASP A 280 -8.05 -20.89 20.59
CA ASP A 280 -8.89 -22.08 20.50
C ASP A 280 -9.54 -22.16 19.10
N PRO A 281 -9.07 -23.05 18.22
CA PRO A 281 -9.59 -23.21 16.87
C PRO A 281 -10.98 -23.89 16.81
N CYS A 282 -11.51 -24.38 17.93
CA CYS A 282 -12.77 -25.13 17.96
C CYS A 282 -13.96 -24.33 18.51
N GLY A 283 -13.72 -23.26 19.28
CA GLY A 283 -14.75 -22.58 20.07
C GLY A 283 -15.92 -21.96 19.29
N GLN A 284 -15.74 -21.60 18.01
CA GLN A 284 -16.79 -20.97 17.20
C GLN A 284 -17.45 -21.86 16.14
N LEU A 285 -16.80 -22.95 15.71
CA LEU A 285 -17.38 -23.86 14.73
C LEU A 285 -18.62 -24.61 15.26
N GLU A 286 -18.79 -24.68 16.59
CA GLU A 286 -19.95 -25.34 17.20
C GLU A 286 -21.21 -24.46 17.25
N MET A 287 -21.10 -23.12 17.29
CA MET A 287 -22.29 -22.26 17.44
C MET A 287 -23.11 -22.09 16.15
N ASP A 288 -22.51 -22.28 14.98
CA ASP A 288 -23.25 -22.26 13.70
C ASP A 288 -24.02 -23.57 13.43
N SER A 289 -23.78 -24.63 14.22
CA SER A 289 -24.40 -25.94 14.01
C SER A 289 -25.73 -26.15 14.73
N ARG A 290 -26.21 -25.18 15.51
CA ARG A 290 -27.50 -25.27 16.23
C ARG A 290 -28.35 -24.03 15.99
N ASN A 291 -29.10 -24.01 14.89
CA ASN A 291 -30.47 -23.47 14.81
C ASN A 291 -31.06 -23.70 13.41
N ALA A 292 -31.06 -24.96 12.97
CA ALA A 292 -31.86 -25.44 11.84
C ALA A 292 -32.84 -26.52 12.32
N ALA A 293 -33.59 -26.26 13.38
CA ALA A 293 -34.78 -27.03 13.76
C ALA A 293 -35.58 -26.28 14.84
N GLY A 294 -36.87 -26.00 14.58
CA GLY A 294 -37.83 -25.74 15.66
C GLY A 294 -38.77 -24.55 15.46
N VAL A 295 -39.89 -24.80 14.79
CA VAL A 295 -41.10 -23.98 14.83
C VAL A 295 -41.75 -24.08 16.23
N SER A 296 -42.11 -22.96 16.85
CA SER A 296 -43.42 -22.69 17.50
C SER A 296 -43.37 -21.57 18.56
N THR A 297 -44.11 -20.50 18.28
CA THR A 297 -45.11 -19.81 19.14
C THR A 297 -44.77 -19.52 20.62
N ILE A 298 -44.79 -18.22 21.02
CA ILE A 298 -45.78 -17.59 21.93
C ILE A 298 -45.24 -16.25 22.53
N GLN A 299 -46.10 -15.22 22.40
CA GLN A 299 -46.36 -14.03 23.23
C GLN A 299 -45.37 -12.86 23.41
N ALA A 300 -45.87 -11.73 22.90
CA ALA A 300 -45.92 -10.38 23.46
C ALA A 300 -45.48 -10.22 24.93
N HIS A 301 -44.57 -9.26 25.13
CA HIS A 301 -44.57 -8.40 26.30
C HIS A 301 -44.26 -6.97 25.86
N THR A 302 -45.28 -6.13 25.98
CA THR A 302 -45.18 -4.66 26.04
C THR A 302 -44.32 -4.26 27.24
N ASN A 303 -43.46 -3.27 27.07
CA ASN A 303 -43.16 -2.31 28.12
C ASN A 303 -42.81 -0.96 27.48
N GLU A 304 -43.67 -0.01 27.80
CA GLU A 304 -43.54 1.42 27.56
C GLU A 304 -42.52 2.05 28.52
N GLU A 305 -42.25 3.32 28.27
CA GLU A 305 -41.70 4.35 29.16
C GLU A 305 -40.19 4.65 29.08
N GLY A 306 -39.91 5.91 28.72
CA GLY A 306 -38.58 6.51 28.88
C GLY A 306 -38.21 7.66 27.94
N GLU A 307 -39.15 8.38 27.32
CA GLU A 307 -38.82 9.63 26.63
C GLU A 307 -38.45 10.73 27.64
N GLN A 308 -37.17 11.10 27.70
CA GLN A 308 -36.74 12.38 28.27
C GLN A 308 -36.39 13.34 27.13
N GLN A 309 -37.25 14.35 26.97
CA GLN A 309 -37.09 15.52 26.13
C GLN A 309 -35.77 16.25 26.43
N LEU A 310 -34.94 16.43 25.40
CA LEU A 310 -33.90 17.47 25.38
C LEU A 310 -34.35 18.56 24.42
N GLY A 311 -34.79 19.68 24.99
CA GLY A 311 -35.27 20.86 24.27
C GLY A 311 -34.17 21.53 23.44
N PHE A 312 -34.42 21.65 22.14
CA PHE A 312 -33.67 22.53 21.25
C PHE A 312 -34.28 23.94 21.33
N VAL A 313 -33.51 24.92 21.84
CA VAL A 313 -33.82 26.34 21.68
C VAL A 313 -33.28 26.80 20.32
N LEU A 314 -34.18 27.03 19.38
CA LEU A 314 -33.90 27.72 18.11
C LEU A 314 -33.50 29.17 18.40
N ARG A 315 -32.32 29.57 17.92
CA ARG A 315 -31.90 30.98 17.90
C ARG A 315 -32.18 31.53 16.52
N GLU A 316 -33.25 32.31 16.39
CA GLU A 316 -33.57 33.07 15.20
C GLU A 316 -32.48 34.12 14.95
N VAL A 317 -31.99 34.17 13.70
CA VAL A 317 -31.08 35.23 13.23
C VAL A 317 -31.94 36.29 12.57
N GLY A 318 -32.08 37.42 13.24
CA GLY A 318 -32.76 38.60 12.74
C GLY A 318 -31.99 39.27 11.61
N GLU A 319 -32.73 39.60 10.55
CA GLU A 319 -32.34 40.50 9.47
C GLU A 319 -31.93 41.86 10.02
N THR A 320 -30.92 42.49 9.42
CA THR A 320 -30.76 43.95 9.48
C THR A 320 -30.32 44.46 8.12
N GLN A 321 -31.18 45.29 7.56
CA GLN A 321 -30.96 46.11 6.38
C GLN A 321 -29.98 47.25 6.69
N SER A 322 -29.15 47.60 5.70
CA SER A 322 -28.80 48.97 5.32
C SER A 322 -28.32 48.94 3.87
#